data_AF-A0A8H7TZE0-F1
#
_entry.id   AF-A0A8H7TZE0-F1
#
_cell.length_a   1.000
_cell.length_b   1.000
_cell.length_c   1.000
_cell.angle_alpha   90.00
_cell.angle_beta   90.00
_cell.angle_gamma   90.00
#
_symmetry.space_group_name_H-M   'P 1'
#
loop_
_entity.id
_entity.type
_entity.pdbx_description
1 polymer ?
#
loop_
_entity_poly.entity_id
_entity_poly.type
_entity_poly.pdbx_seq_one_letter_code
_entity_poly.pdbx_strand_id
1 'polypeptide(L)'
;MDGDCIQEINSRLGRPTVSLAHYIRCSISEPLELFHTSGSCILTEMYSHTDILNVLKDWNGPQCSTLHIKRSSFSEEIIEALAGPLPDGSWICPNLTKLILSGYCEGMSNERSAQGALVNMIQARDALNNNTGLLPHGHPGHVISSLTRLTVDTNGRFRCYVEADYLEWLNTNLDSVRWGGWSGGNGEHCESESSTEERDSETNDSCEE
;
A
#
# COMPACT_ATOMS: atom_id res chain seq x y z
N MET A 1 -5.53 20.02 8.15
CA MET A 1 -6.86 20.34 7.59
C MET A 1 -7.86 19.50 8.34
N ASP A 2 -8.85 20.13 8.94
CA ASP A 2 -9.76 19.44 9.84
C ASP A 2 -10.89 18.77 9.06
N GLY A 3 -11.47 17.71 9.62
CA GLY A 3 -12.55 16.94 9.01
C GLY A 3 -13.73 17.81 8.54
N ASP A 4 -14.12 18.79 9.34
CA ASP A 4 -15.20 19.74 9.03
C ASP A 4 -14.95 20.50 7.72
N CYS A 5 -13.69 20.87 7.44
CA CYS A 5 -13.33 21.54 6.21
C CYS A 5 -13.49 20.60 5.00
N ILE A 6 -13.14 19.33 5.15
CA ILE A 6 -13.29 18.31 4.10
C ILE A 6 -14.78 18.08 3.81
N GLN A 7 -15.60 17.96 4.85
CA GLN A 7 -17.04 17.77 4.72
C GLN A 7 -17.73 18.97 4.05
N GLU A 8 -17.34 20.19 4.39
CA GLU A 8 -17.86 21.41 3.75
C GLU A 8 -17.46 21.51 2.27
N ILE A 9 -16.25 21.07 1.90
CA ILE A 9 -15.87 20.99 0.49
C ILE A 9 -16.70 19.92 -0.22
N ASN A 10 -16.88 18.75 0.39
CA ASN A 10 -17.67 17.66 -0.19
C ASN A 10 -19.13 18.04 -0.39
N SER A 11 -19.74 18.73 0.57
CA SER A 11 -21.14 19.18 0.49
C SER A 11 -21.35 20.15 -0.68
N ARG A 12 -20.39 21.07 -0.90
CA ARG A 12 -20.44 22.05 -2.00
C ARG A 12 -20.21 21.43 -3.37
N LEU A 13 -19.39 20.40 -3.44
CA LEU A 13 -19.01 19.75 -4.70
C LEU A 13 -19.90 18.54 -5.05
N GLY A 14 -20.84 18.18 -4.18
CA GLY A 14 -21.69 17.00 -4.39
C GLY A 14 -20.91 15.69 -4.36
N ARG A 15 -19.88 15.60 -3.49
CA ARG A 15 -19.02 14.42 -3.28
C ARG A 15 -18.42 13.87 -4.60
N PRO A 16 -17.53 14.62 -5.24
CA PRO A 16 -17.01 14.25 -6.55
C PRO A 16 -16.15 12.99 -6.48
N THR A 17 -16.12 12.24 -7.58
CA THR A 17 -15.20 11.12 -7.78
C THR A 17 -13.82 11.63 -8.21
N VAL A 18 -12.78 11.30 -7.45
CA VAL A 18 -11.39 11.64 -7.74
C VAL A 18 -10.56 10.38 -7.99
N SER A 19 -9.62 10.42 -8.93
CA SER A 19 -8.72 9.28 -9.22
C SER A 19 -7.66 9.08 -8.13
N LEU A 20 -7.32 10.15 -7.43
CA LEU A 20 -6.34 10.20 -6.36
C LEU A 20 -6.85 11.12 -5.25
N ALA A 21 -6.93 10.58 -4.03
CA ALA A 21 -7.12 11.37 -2.83
C ALA A 21 -5.78 11.46 -2.07
N HIS A 22 -5.36 12.67 -1.71
CA HIS A 22 -4.14 12.90 -0.93
C HIS A 22 -4.47 13.74 0.30
N TYR A 23 -4.44 13.09 1.47
CA TYR A 23 -4.64 13.73 2.76
C TYR A 23 -3.29 14.03 3.39
N ILE A 24 -3.04 15.30 3.71
CA ILE A 24 -1.77 15.79 4.26
C ILE A 24 -2.07 16.51 5.57
N ARG A 25 -1.54 16.00 6.69
CA ARG A 25 -1.74 16.60 8.02
C ARG A 25 -3.22 16.87 8.30
N CYS A 26 -4.07 15.89 7.98
CA CYS A 26 -5.49 15.97 8.24
C CYS A 26 -5.80 15.43 9.65
N SER A 27 -6.82 15.99 10.28
CA SER A 27 -7.36 15.53 11.57
C SER A 27 -8.83 15.17 11.38
N ILE A 28 -9.13 13.88 11.48
CA ILE A 28 -10.41 13.26 11.15
C ILE A 28 -10.78 12.35 12.32
N SER A 29 -11.07 12.98 13.46
CA SER A 29 -11.34 12.28 14.72
C SER A 29 -12.66 11.50 14.70
N GLU A 30 -13.60 11.92 13.84
CA GLU A 30 -14.91 11.30 13.67
C GLU A 30 -15.07 10.75 12.24
N PRO A 31 -15.86 9.68 12.05
CA PRO A 31 -16.21 9.19 10.72
C PRO A 31 -16.94 10.29 9.92
N LEU A 32 -16.50 10.55 8.70
CA LEU A 32 -17.12 11.51 7.81
C LEU A 32 -17.06 11.05 6.35
N GLU A 33 -18.00 11.54 5.54
CA GLU A 33 -18.02 11.22 4.11
C GLU A 33 -16.88 11.93 3.39
N LEU A 34 -15.94 11.16 2.86
CA LEU A 34 -14.82 11.65 2.06
C LEU A 34 -15.16 11.66 0.57
N PHE A 35 -14.25 12.19 -0.24
CA PHE A 35 -14.36 12.13 -1.69
C PHE A 35 -14.48 10.67 -2.14
N HIS A 36 -15.41 10.39 -3.06
CA HIS A 36 -15.41 9.10 -3.75
C HIS A 36 -14.06 8.96 -4.45
N THR A 37 -13.31 7.93 -4.08
CA THR A 37 -11.99 7.73 -4.67
C THR A 37 -12.05 6.55 -5.62
N SER A 38 -11.52 6.73 -6.82
CA SER A 38 -11.40 5.70 -7.83
C SER A 38 -9.92 5.47 -8.16
N GLY A 39 -9.22 4.73 -7.31
CA GLY A 39 -7.82 4.41 -7.56
C GLY A 39 -6.98 4.45 -6.31
N SER A 40 -6.31 5.58 -6.09
CA SER A 40 -5.25 5.70 -5.09
C SER A 40 -5.62 6.60 -3.92
N CYS A 41 -5.20 6.21 -2.72
CA CYS A 41 -5.24 7.05 -1.53
C CYS A 41 -3.82 7.23 -0.98
N ILE A 42 -3.42 8.47 -0.74
CA ILE A 42 -2.15 8.83 -0.13
C ILE A 42 -2.42 9.53 1.20
N LEU A 43 -1.84 9.00 2.28
CA LEU A 43 -1.94 9.54 3.64
C LEU A 43 -0.56 10.00 4.08
N THR A 44 -0.36 11.31 4.21
CA THR A 44 0.94 11.89 4.56
C THR A 44 0.90 12.68 5.85
N GLU A 45 1.82 12.38 6.76
CA GLU A 45 1.95 13.11 8.04
C GLU A 45 0.63 13.11 8.83
N MET A 46 -0.04 11.96 8.86
CA MET A 46 -1.22 11.68 9.68
C MET A 46 -0.76 11.08 11.02
N TYR A 47 -1.02 11.77 12.13
CA TYR A 47 -0.42 11.44 13.43
C TYR A 47 -1.27 10.50 14.30
N SER A 48 -2.60 10.51 14.14
CA SER A 48 -3.48 9.61 14.88
C SER A 48 -3.84 8.38 14.03
N HIS A 49 -3.79 7.19 14.64
CA HIS A 49 -4.32 5.98 13.99
C HIS A 49 -5.83 6.11 13.75
N THR A 50 -6.56 6.85 14.59
CA THR A 50 -8.00 7.09 14.45
C THR A 50 -8.30 7.85 13.16
N ASP A 51 -7.51 8.89 12.87
CA ASP A 51 -7.67 9.69 11.64
C ASP A 51 -7.46 8.81 10.40
N ILE A 52 -6.46 7.94 10.44
CA ILE A 52 -6.16 7.00 9.35
C ILE A 52 -7.31 6.01 9.19
N LEU A 53 -7.76 5.36 10.27
CA LEU A 53 -8.84 4.40 10.23
C LEU A 53 -10.14 5.01 9.69
N ASN A 54 -10.47 6.24 10.08
CA ASN A 54 -11.66 6.93 9.57
C ASN A 54 -11.57 7.19 8.06
N VAL A 55 -10.36 7.49 7.53
CA VAL A 55 -10.17 7.56 6.07
C VAL A 55 -10.30 6.20 5.41
N LEU A 56 -9.68 5.15 5.96
CA LEU A 56 -9.69 3.82 5.37
C LEU A 56 -11.08 3.17 5.34
N LYS A 57 -11.94 3.48 6.32
CA LYS A 57 -13.34 3.01 6.38
C LYS A 57 -14.20 3.56 5.24
N ASP A 58 -14.02 4.83 4.85
CA ASP A 58 -14.75 5.43 3.72
C ASP A 58 -14.08 5.12 2.37
N TRP A 59 -12.79 4.77 2.35
CA TRP A 59 -12.06 4.37 1.15
C TRP A 59 -12.33 2.90 0.75
N ASN A 60 -13.56 2.63 0.28
CA ASN A 60 -14.07 1.29 -0.01
C ASN A 60 -14.62 1.10 -1.43
N GLY A 61 -14.45 2.09 -2.32
CA GLY A 61 -14.94 2.03 -3.69
C GLY A 61 -14.34 0.86 -4.50
N PRO A 62 -15.03 0.40 -5.57
CA PRO A 62 -14.58 -0.74 -6.37
C PRO A 62 -13.21 -0.51 -7.02
N GLN A 63 -12.82 0.72 -7.28
CA GLN A 63 -11.52 1.03 -7.90
C GLN A 63 -10.42 1.37 -6.87
N CYS A 64 -10.71 1.32 -5.57
CA CYS A 64 -9.77 1.65 -4.49
C CYS A 64 -8.74 0.52 -4.29
N SER A 65 -7.62 0.60 -5.01
CA SER A 65 -6.65 -0.50 -5.08
C SER A 65 -5.26 -0.19 -4.53
N THR A 66 -4.89 1.10 -4.46
CA THR A 66 -3.56 1.52 -4.04
C THR A 66 -3.61 2.42 -2.81
N LEU A 67 -3.01 1.96 -1.71
CA LEU A 67 -2.85 2.73 -0.49
C LEU A 67 -1.38 3.07 -0.27
N HIS A 68 -1.09 4.36 -0.07
CA HIS A 68 0.24 4.85 0.24
C HIS A 68 0.23 5.63 1.55
N ILE A 69 0.91 5.11 2.56
CA ILE A 69 1.08 5.76 3.86
C ILE A 69 2.52 6.27 3.96
N LYS A 70 2.65 7.57 4.22
CA LYS A 70 3.93 8.27 4.19
C LYS A 70 4.13 9.12 5.43
N ARG A 71 5.17 8.84 6.22
CA ARG A 71 5.51 9.63 7.42
C ARG A 71 4.33 9.78 8.39
N SER A 72 3.51 8.74 8.53
CA SER A 72 2.26 8.73 9.29
C SER A 72 2.29 7.61 10.33
N SER A 73 1.36 7.62 11.28
CA SER A 73 1.14 6.46 12.14
C SER A 73 0.75 5.22 11.31
N PHE A 74 1.27 4.05 11.66
CA PHE A 74 0.85 2.76 11.11
C PHE A 74 1.05 1.69 12.20
N SER A 75 0.12 1.69 13.14
CA SER A 75 0.11 0.83 14.33
C SER A 75 -0.43 -0.57 14.05
N GLU A 76 -0.23 -1.48 15.01
CA GLU A 76 -0.86 -2.81 14.99
C GLU A 76 -2.39 -2.74 14.87
N GLU A 77 -3.03 -1.75 15.47
CA GLU A 77 -4.49 -1.55 15.35
C GLU A 77 -4.93 -1.31 13.89
N ILE A 78 -4.15 -0.55 13.10
CA ILE A 78 -4.43 -0.37 11.67
C ILE A 78 -4.23 -1.69 10.92
N ILE A 79 -3.21 -2.46 11.28
CA ILE A 79 -2.90 -3.75 10.68
C ILE A 79 -4.02 -4.77 10.96
N GLU A 80 -4.44 -4.89 12.21
CA GLU A 80 -5.54 -5.76 12.65
C GLU A 80 -6.84 -5.41 11.93
N ALA A 81 -7.16 -4.11 11.83
CA ALA A 81 -8.36 -3.65 11.14
C ALA A 81 -8.34 -3.95 9.63
N LEU A 82 -7.17 -4.15 9.02
CA LEU A 82 -7.01 -4.56 7.61
C LEU A 82 -6.99 -6.09 7.43
N ALA A 83 -6.77 -6.85 8.50
CA ALA A 83 -6.57 -8.30 8.48
C ALA A 83 -7.87 -9.11 8.50
N GLY A 84 -8.96 -8.52 9.01
CA GLY A 84 -10.21 -9.22 9.23
C GLY A 84 -11.45 -8.38 8.92
N PRO A 85 -12.64 -9.02 8.91
CA PRO A 85 -13.89 -8.30 8.82
C PRO A 85 -14.14 -7.49 10.10
N LEU A 86 -14.79 -6.36 9.94
CA LEU A 86 -15.38 -5.58 11.01
C LEU A 86 -16.56 -6.35 11.67
N PRO A 87 -17.04 -5.92 12.85
CA PRO A 87 -18.15 -6.59 13.53
C PRO A 87 -19.44 -6.73 12.71
N ASP A 88 -19.65 -5.87 11.71
CA ASP A 88 -20.77 -5.92 10.78
C ASP A 88 -20.54 -6.84 9.56
N GLY A 89 -19.37 -7.49 9.49
CA GLY A 89 -18.95 -8.36 8.40
C GLY A 89 -18.32 -7.61 7.22
N SER A 90 -18.32 -6.28 7.22
CA SER A 90 -17.67 -5.48 6.17
C SER A 90 -16.15 -5.51 6.32
N TRP A 91 -15.42 -5.17 5.25
CA TRP A 91 -13.96 -5.12 5.26
C TRP A 91 -13.47 -3.69 5.05
N ILE A 92 -12.42 -3.32 5.76
CA ILE A 92 -11.67 -2.09 5.47
C ILE A 92 -10.82 -2.33 4.21
N CYS A 93 -10.89 -1.39 3.27
CA CYS A 93 -10.16 -1.44 2.00
C CYS A 93 -10.30 -2.80 1.28
N PRO A 94 -11.52 -3.23 0.93
CA PRO A 94 -11.77 -4.57 0.41
C PRO A 94 -11.01 -4.83 -0.90
N ASN A 95 -10.82 -3.79 -1.71
CA ASN A 95 -10.20 -3.87 -3.03
C ASN A 95 -8.69 -3.56 -3.03
N LEU A 96 -8.06 -3.45 -1.85
CA LEU A 96 -6.63 -3.14 -1.72
C LEU A 96 -5.77 -4.26 -2.32
N THR A 97 -4.99 -3.92 -3.34
CA THR A 97 -4.00 -4.82 -3.98
C THR A 97 -2.57 -4.32 -3.84
N LYS A 98 -2.37 -3.02 -3.61
CA LYS A 98 -1.04 -2.40 -3.49
C LYS A 98 -0.92 -1.57 -2.22
N LEU A 99 0.05 -1.91 -1.38
CA LEU A 99 0.38 -1.15 -0.16
C LEU A 99 1.80 -0.59 -0.24
N ILE A 100 1.93 0.72 0.01
CA ILE A 100 3.21 1.43 0.06
C ILE A 100 3.35 2.10 1.43
N LEU A 101 4.37 1.74 2.19
CA LEU A 101 4.77 2.37 3.45
C LEU A 101 6.12 3.07 3.25
N SER A 102 6.18 4.38 3.47
CA SER A 102 7.36 5.18 3.14
C SER A 102 7.69 6.27 4.16
N GLY A 103 8.98 6.59 4.27
CA GLY A 103 9.45 7.48 5.35
C GLY A 103 9.35 6.79 6.70
N TYR A 104 9.33 7.54 7.80
CA TYR A 104 9.15 6.95 9.13
C TYR A 104 7.66 6.77 9.40
N CYS A 105 7.14 5.55 9.31
CA CYS A 105 5.78 5.23 9.76
C CYS A 105 5.82 4.74 11.22
N GLU A 106 5.30 5.52 12.15
CA GLU A 106 5.32 5.23 13.60
C GLU A 106 4.54 3.94 13.91
N GLY A 107 5.05 3.12 14.84
CA GLY A 107 4.58 1.74 15.06
C GLY A 107 5.35 0.77 14.17
N MET A 108 5.06 0.76 12.87
CA MET A 108 5.71 -0.15 11.92
C MET A 108 7.26 -0.03 11.90
N SER A 109 7.80 1.18 11.86
CA SER A 109 9.23 1.40 11.57
C SER A 109 10.18 0.94 12.68
N ASN A 110 9.67 0.73 13.89
CA ASN A 110 10.44 0.46 15.10
C ASN A 110 9.98 -0.79 15.86
N GLU A 111 8.86 -1.41 15.49
CA GLU A 111 8.29 -2.56 16.19
C GLU A 111 8.35 -3.83 15.33
N ARG A 112 9.11 -4.83 15.81
CA ARG A 112 9.21 -6.13 15.14
C ARG A 112 7.87 -6.86 15.09
N SER A 113 7.07 -6.75 16.15
CA SER A 113 5.73 -7.34 16.22
C SER A 113 4.83 -6.78 15.12
N ALA A 114 4.83 -5.46 14.91
CA ALA A 114 4.08 -4.81 13.83
C ALA A 114 4.54 -5.27 12.43
N GLN A 115 5.84 -5.51 12.23
CA GLN A 115 6.36 -6.06 10.96
C GLN A 115 5.82 -7.46 10.68
N GLY A 116 5.83 -8.35 11.68
CA GLY A 116 5.24 -9.69 11.56
C GLY A 116 3.72 -9.65 11.40
N ALA A 117 3.04 -8.78 12.14
CA ALA A 117 1.60 -8.57 12.02
C ALA A 117 1.20 -8.11 10.61
N LEU A 118 2.01 -7.26 9.97
CA LEU A 118 1.78 -6.83 8.58
C LEU A 118 1.82 -8.03 7.62
N VAL A 119 2.79 -8.94 7.79
CA VAL A 119 2.87 -10.14 6.95
C VAL A 119 1.70 -11.09 7.23
N ASN A 120 1.35 -11.30 8.50
CA ASN A 120 0.20 -12.11 8.89
C ASN A 120 -1.13 -11.55 8.33
N MET A 121 -1.28 -10.21 8.29
CA MET A 121 -2.44 -9.54 7.68
C MET A 121 -2.53 -9.87 6.18
N ILE A 122 -1.41 -9.82 5.46
CA ILE A 122 -1.36 -10.15 4.03
C ILE A 122 -1.72 -11.62 3.81
N GLN A 123 -1.15 -12.53 4.62
CA GLN A 123 -1.46 -13.96 4.59
C GLN A 123 -2.94 -14.24 4.86
N ALA A 124 -3.54 -13.56 5.83
CA ALA A 124 -4.96 -13.72 6.16
C ALA A 124 -5.86 -13.32 4.99
N ARG A 125 -5.57 -12.18 4.35
CA ARG A 125 -6.29 -11.73 3.15
C ARG A 125 -6.13 -12.69 2.00
N ASP A 126 -4.91 -13.18 1.78
CA ASP A 126 -4.62 -14.12 0.71
C ASP A 126 -5.32 -15.47 0.90
N ALA A 127 -5.20 -16.04 2.10
CA ALA A 127 -5.90 -17.27 2.46
C ALA A 127 -7.41 -17.12 2.29
N LEU A 128 -7.99 -15.97 2.67
CA LEU A 128 -9.42 -15.76 2.50
C LEU A 128 -9.82 -15.64 1.03
N ASN A 129 -9.08 -14.89 0.22
CA ASN A 129 -9.33 -14.74 -1.21
C ASN A 129 -9.21 -16.10 -1.96
N ASN A 130 -8.18 -16.89 -1.63
CA ASN A 130 -7.90 -18.17 -2.29
C ASN A 130 -8.80 -19.32 -1.81
N ASN A 131 -9.13 -19.41 -0.52
CA ASN A 131 -9.89 -20.56 0.03
C ASN A 131 -11.38 -20.53 -0.27
N THR A 132 -11.92 -19.37 -0.63
CA THR A 132 -13.37 -19.17 -0.74
C THR A 132 -13.90 -19.31 -2.16
N GLY A 133 -13.02 -19.51 -3.15
CA GLY A 133 -13.41 -19.45 -4.56
C GLY A 133 -14.09 -18.12 -4.90
N LEU A 134 -13.70 -17.05 -4.19
CA LEU A 134 -14.35 -15.75 -4.31
C LEU A 134 -14.29 -15.25 -5.74
N LEU A 135 -15.39 -14.64 -6.15
CA LEU A 135 -15.54 -14.18 -7.50
C LEU A 135 -14.56 -13.02 -7.76
N PRO A 136 -13.99 -12.94 -8.96
CA PRO A 136 -12.95 -11.99 -9.28
C PRO A 136 -13.41 -10.55 -9.05
N HIS A 137 -12.42 -9.68 -8.90
CA HIS A 137 -12.64 -8.25 -8.73
C HIS A 137 -13.66 -7.69 -9.74
N GLY A 138 -14.64 -6.93 -9.24
CA GLY A 138 -15.77 -6.41 -10.02
C GLY A 138 -17.02 -7.29 -10.05
N HIS A 139 -16.98 -8.51 -9.50
CA HIS A 139 -18.18 -9.32 -9.31
C HIS A 139 -19.00 -8.83 -8.10
N PRO A 140 -20.35 -8.82 -8.16
CA PRO A 140 -21.22 -8.45 -7.03
C PRO A 140 -21.05 -9.27 -5.74
N GLY A 141 -20.34 -10.39 -5.81
CA GLY A 141 -20.03 -11.30 -4.70
C GLY A 141 -18.57 -11.26 -4.28
N HIS A 142 -17.78 -10.31 -4.80
CA HIS A 142 -16.42 -10.07 -4.36
C HIS A 142 -16.42 -9.51 -2.94
N VAL A 143 -15.63 -10.12 -2.06
CA VAL A 143 -15.56 -9.74 -0.63
C VAL A 143 -14.23 -9.04 -0.32
N ILE A 144 -13.12 -9.59 -0.80
CA ILE A 144 -11.78 -9.13 -0.45
C ILE A 144 -10.80 -9.45 -1.58
N SER A 145 -9.83 -8.57 -1.80
CA SER A 145 -8.70 -8.77 -2.71
C SER A 145 -7.43 -9.14 -1.94
N SER A 146 -6.66 -10.11 -2.47
CA SER A 146 -5.26 -10.33 -2.06
C SER A 146 -4.42 -9.10 -2.42
N LEU A 147 -3.45 -8.77 -1.56
CA LEU A 147 -2.37 -7.87 -2.00
C LEU A 147 -1.53 -8.60 -3.05
N THR A 148 -1.11 -7.88 -4.07
CA THR A 148 -0.15 -8.35 -5.09
C THR A 148 1.15 -7.58 -5.02
N ARG A 149 1.14 -6.37 -4.43
CA ARG A 149 2.32 -5.51 -4.36
C ARG A 149 2.51 -4.91 -2.99
N LEU A 150 3.71 -5.07 -2.44
CA LEU A 150 4.10 -4.50 -1.17
C LEU A 150 5.38 -3.68 -1.33
N THR A 151 5.40 -2.47 -0.77
CA THR A 151 6.61 -1.67 -0.68
C THR A 151 6.73 -1.10 0.72
N VAL A 152 7.78 -1.46 1.43
CA VAL A 152 8.13 -0.97 2.76
C VAL A 152 9.50 -0.31 2.70
N ASP A 153 9.60 0.86 3.30
CA ASP A 153 10.82 1.65 3.41
C ASP A 153 11.40 2.16 2.08
N THR A 154 10.64 2.97 1.34
CA THR A 154 11.18 3.62 0.13
C THR A 154 12.27 4.67 0.41
N ASN A 155 12.52 5.06 1.67
CA ASN A 155 13.35 6.23 2.02
C ASN A 155 14.47 5.91 3.03
N GLY A 156 14.76 4.63 3.29
CA GLY A 156 15.90 4.15 4.10
C GLY A 156 15.85 4.49 5.59
N ARG A 157 14.66 4.61 6.19
CA ARG A 157 14.51 4.97 7.62
C ARG A 157 14.00 3.83 8.50
N PHE A 158 13.80 2.62 7.97
CA PHE A 158 13.33 1.52 8.78
C PHE A 158 14.51 0.73 9.37
N ARG A 159 14.39 0.36 10.65
CA ARG A 159 15.24 -0.66 11.26
C ARG A 159 14.53 -2.00 11.05
N CYS A 160 14.67 -2.57 9.86
CA CYS A 160 13.92 -3.76 9.46
C CYS A 160 14.50 -5.04 10.09
N TYR A 161 13.62 -5.83 10.72
CA TYR A 161 13.90 -7.20 11.15
C TYR A 161 12.73 -8.08 10.75
N VAL A 162 12.65 -8.44 9.47
CA VAL A 162 11.70 -9.45 9.00
C VAL A 162 12.38 -10.80 9.04
N GLU A 163 11.66 -11.79 9.55
CA GLU A 163 12.13 -13.18 9.60
C GLU A 163 12.25 -13.76 8.19
N ALA A 164 13.20 -14.67 7.99
CA ALA A 164 13.46 -15.25 6.67
C ALA A 164 12.21 -15.94 6.09
N ASP A 165 11.49 -16.67 6.92
CA ASP A 165 10.26 -17.39 6.56
C ASP A 165 9.18 -16.43 6.02
N TYR A 166 9.09 -15.22 6.58
CA TYR A 166 8.16 -14.20 6.09
C TYR A 166 8.58 -13.66 4.73
N LEU A 167 9.89 -13.43 4.49
CA LEU A 167 10.39 -12.99 3.19
C LEU A 167 10.18 -14.05 2.11
N GLU A 168 10.42 -15.32 2.42
CA GLU A 168 10.20 -16.45 1.51
C GLU A 168 8.72 -16.56 1.11
N TRP A 169 7.82 -16.45 2.10
CA TRP A 169 6.38 -16.44 1.82
C TRP A 169 6.00 -15.25 0.94
N LEU A 170 6.44 -14.03 1.26
CA LEU A 170 6.17 -12.84 0.46
C LEU A 170 6.70 -12.96 -0.97
N ASN A 171 7.90 -13.51 -1.15
CA ASN A 171 8.51 -13.73 -2.45
C ASN A 171 7.71 -14.70 -3.33
N THR A 172 7.11 -15.71 -2.71
CA THR A 172 6.34 -16.75 -3.41
C THR A 172 4.94 -16.28 -3.80
N ASN A 173 4.30 -15.45 -2.97
CA ASN A 173 2.86 -15.16 -3.07
C ASN A 173 2.52 -13.77 -3.63
N LEU A 174 3.46 -12.82 -3.64
CA LEU A 174 3.23 -11.47 -4.17
C LEU A 174 3.94 -11.28 -5.51
N ASP A 175 3.31 -10.53 -6.44
CA ASP A 175 3.92 -10.17 -7.73
C ASP A 175 5.20 -9.35 -7.54
N SER A 176 5.20 -8.42 -6.58
CA SER A 176 6.34 -7.52 -6.37
C SER A 176 6.42 -7.06 -4.92
N VAL A 177 7.59 -7.25 -4.33
CA VAL A 177 7.89 -6.88 -2.95
C VAL A 177 9.18 -6.09 -2.90
N ARG A 178 9.13 -4.95 -2.20
CA ARG A 178 10.31 -4.22 -1.78
C ARG A 178 10.24 -3.98 -0.29
N TRP A 179 11.29 -4.37 0.44
CA TRP A 179 11.35 -4.21 1.88
C TRP A 179 12.73 -3.71 2.28
N GLY A 180 12.85 -2.39 2.51
CA GLY A 180 14.15 -1.75 2.70
C GLY A 180 15.05 -1.96 1.49
N GLY A 181 16.21 -2.57 1.71
CA GLY A 181 17.17 -2.93 0.66
C GLY A 181 16.89 -4.25 -0.05
N TRP A 182 15.93 -5.05 0.42
CA TRP A 182 15.57 -6.33 -0.19
C TRP A 182 14.43 -6.17 -1.20
N SER A 183 14.47 -6.96 -2.27
CA SER A 183 13.43 -7.05 -3.30
C SER A 183 13.16 -8.51 -3.68
N GLY A 184 11.91 -8.80 -4.01
CA GLY A 184 11.46 -10.12 -4.44
C GLY A 184 10.05 -10.09 -5.04
N GLY A 185 9.47 -11.26 -5.21
CA GLY A 185 8.15 -11.46 -5.81
C GLY A 185 8.19 -12.51 -6.92
N ASN A 186 7.02 -13.02 -7.30
CA ASN A 186 6.85 -14.05 -8.32
C ASN A 186 6.51 -13.49 -9.70
N GLY A 187 6.25 -12.18 -9.80
CA GLY A 187 6.00 -11.50 -11.06
C GLY A 187 7.32 -11.26 -11.78
N GLU A 188 7.39 -11.60 -13.06
CA GLU A 188 8.59 -11.40 -13.89
C GLU A 188 9.10 -9.95 -13.77
N HIS A 189 10.25 -9.79 -13.14
CA HIS A 189 11.10 -8.62 -13.34
C HIS A 189 11.62 -8.68 -14.78
N CYS A 190 10.84 -8.16 -15.73
CA CYS A 190 11.41 -7.52 -16.90
C CYS A 190 12.03 -6.19 -16.45
N GLU A 191 13.05 -6.25 -15.59
CA GLU A 191 14.07 -5.23 -15.65
C GLU A 191 14.74 -5.45 -17.02
N SER A 192 14.32 -4.66 -18.00
CA SER A 192 15.17 -4.40 -19.15
C SER A 192 16.46 -3.83 -18.58
N GLU A 193 17.43 -4.70 -18.33
CA GLU A 193 18.82 -4.30 -18.41
C GLU A 193 18.95 -3.63 -19.76
N SER A 194 18.93 -2.30 -19.76
CA SER A 194 19.47 -1.49 -20.82
C SER A 194 20.93 -1.88 -20.92
N SER A 195 21.18 -2.94 -21.69
CA SER A 195 22.47 -3.26 -22.26
C SER A 195 22.90 -2.04 -23.07
N THR A 196 23.62 -1.12 -22.46
CA THR A 196 24.51 -0.23 -23.20
C THR A 196 25.67 -1.10 -23.68
N GLU A 197 25.42 -1.86 -24.75
CA GLU A 197 26.45 -2.20 -25.72
C GLU A 197 26.84 -0.90 -26.42
N GLU A 198 27.86 -0.21 -25.93
CA GLU A 198 28.68 0.64 -26.79
C GLU A 198 29.96 -0.14 -27.12
N ARG A 199 29.85 -0.98 -28.15
CA ARG A 199 30.98 -1.26 -29.04
C ARG A 199 30.84 -0.32 -30.22
N ASP A 200 31.71 0.66 -30.32
CA ASP A 200 32.09 1.22 -31.61
C ASP A 200 33.61 1.14 -31.78
N SER A 201 33.95 0.07 -32.48
CA SER A 201 34.89 -0.04 -33.61
C SER A 201 36.11 0.90 -33.73
N GLU A 202 37.25 0.22 -33.92
CA GLU A 202 38.57 0.69 -34.32
C GLU A 202 38.62 1.41 -35.70
N THR A 203 39.81 1.99 -35.96
CA THR A 203 40.44 2.50 -37.21
C THR A 203 40.33 4.02 -37.46
N ASN A 204 41.40 4.78 -37.77
CA ASN A 204 42.75 4.43 -38.22
C ASN A 204 43.76 5.58 -38.01
N ASP A 205 45.02 5.20 -37.72
CA ASP A 205 46.28 5.65 -38.35
C ASP A 205 46.67 7.14 -38.43
N SER A 206 47.83 7.51 -37.87
CA SER A 206 48.93 8.26 -38.53
C SER A 206 50.08 8.55 -37.57
N CYS A 207 51.27 8.08 -37.93
CA CYS A 207 52.59 8.38 -37.35
C CYS A 207 52.97 9.87 -37.50
N GLU A 208 53.64 10.45 -36.50
CA GLU A 208 54.70 11.46 -36.69
C GLU A 208 55.72 11.38 -35.53
N GLU A 209 56.94 10.94 -35.85
CA GLU A 209 58.21 11.52 -35.37
C GLU A 209 59.01 11.92 -36.61
#